data_AF-A0AAV7IKF4-F1
#
_entry.id   AF-A0AAV7IKF4-F1
#
_cell.length_a   1.000
_cell.length_b   1.000
_cell.length_c   1.000
_cell.angle_alpha   90.00
_cell.angle_beta   90.00
_cell.angle_gamma   90.00
#
_symmetry.space_group_name_H-M   'P 1'
#
loop_
_entity.id
_entity.type
_entity.pdbx_description
1 polymer ?
#
loop_
_entity_poly.entity_id
_entity_poly.type
_entity_poly.pdbx_seq_one_letter_code
_entity_poly.pdbx_strand_id
1 'polypeptide(L)'
;MMAKLVKMYNVQKYHQRSSQSSKNPPFSMSKFIAIEIGYEGSNVFVRRRQWDTANSRDTFQSMGVSLVRALFDDETLLQSNYKGGKSKSNKNAPQRPGLDPNIMTSIKDFKTYILEAVKRQFPVEFKQFVFGMAINNMMTKFRRKNVVADDMEEEQEV
;
A
#
# COMPACT_ATOMS: atom_id res chain seq x y z
N MET A 1 -6.56 10.66 -27.02
CA MET A 1 -6.18 9.95 -25.78
C MET A 1 -4.71 9.58 -25.87
N MET A 2 -3.85 10.18 -25.05
CA MET A 2 -2.40 9.88 -25.06
C MET A 2 -2.13 8.63 -24.22
N ALA A 3 -1.77 7.53 -24.87
CA ALA A 3 -1.24 6.34 -24.20
C ALA A 3 0.15 6.69 -23.62
N LYS A 4 0.23 6.96 -22.31
CA LYS A 4 1.52 7.12 -21.62
C LYS A 4 2.20 5.77 -21.50
N LEU A 5 3.42 5.67 -22.03
CA LEU A 5 4.32 4.52 -21.89
C LEU A 5 4.48 4.15 -20.41
N VAL A 6 3.93 3.00 -20.03
CA VAL A 6 4.23 2.35 -18.76
C VAL A 6 5.40 1.40 -19.01
N LYS A 7 6.56 1.69 -18.44
CA LYS A 7 7.76 0.85 -18.58
C LYS A 7 7.55 -0.44 -17.78
N MET A 8 7.54 -1.57 -18.47
CA MET A 8 7.41 -2.89 -17.85
C MET A 8 8.79 -3.38 -17.42
N TYR A 9 8.92 -3.79 -16.16
CA TYR A 9 10.15 -4.38 -15.65
C TYR A 9 9.95 -5.87 -15.38
N ASN A 10 10.94 -6.66 -15.80
CA ASN A 10 11.08 -8.04 -15.36
C ASN A 10 11.82 -8.05 -14.03
N VAL A 11 11.10 -8.13 -12.92
CA VAL A 11 11.69 -8.12 -11.58
C VAL A 11 11.75 -9.56 -11.07
N GLN A 12 12.96 -10.06 -10.80
CA GLN A 12 13.17 -11.26 -10.00
C GLN A 12 13.22 -10.83 -8.53
N LYS A 13 12.33 -11.34 -7.66
CA LYS A 13 12.37 -11.03 -6.22
C LYS A 13 12.66 -12.29 -5.42
N TYR A 14 13.69 -12.22 -4.57
CA TYR A 14 13.87 -13.11 -3.42
C TYR A 14 12.70 -12.89 -2.44
N HIS A 15 11.98 -13.96 -2.09
CA HIS A 15 11.18 -13.97 -0.87
C HIS A 15 12.14 -14.20 0.30
N GLN A 16 12.18 -13.26 1.25
CA GLN A 16 12.64 -13.61 2.61
C GLN A 16 11.60 -14.58 3.18
N ARG A 17 11.91 -15.88 3.12
CA ARG A 17 11.21 -16.88 3.91
C ARG A 17 11.63 -16.69 5.36
N SER A 18 10.65 -16.45 6.22
CA SER A 18 10.76 -16.81 7.63
C SER A 18 11.23 -18.25 7.76
N SER A 19 12.13 -18.45 8.71
CA SER A 19 12.69 -19.72 9.11
C SER A 19 11.60 -20.73 9.46
N GLN A 20 11.35 -21.70 8.58
CA GLN A 20 10.84 -23.02 8.94
C GLN A 20 11.27 -24.05 7.90
N SER A 21 11.92 -25.11 8.40
CA SER A 21 12.47 -26.20 7.62
C SER A 21 11.37 -27.13 7.12
N SER A 22 11.30 -27.39 5.82
CA SER A 22 10.88 -28.71 5.32
C SER A 22 11.40 -28.94 3.90
N LYS A 23 11.83 -30.17 3.66
CA LYS A 23 12.48 -30.67 2.45
C LYS A 23 11.42 -30.90 1.37
N ASN A 24 11.42 -30.04 0.34
CA ASN A 24 10.92 -30.25 -1.04
C ASN A 24 11.22 -28.96 -1.84
N PRO A 25 11.71 -29.01 -3.10
CA PRO A 25 12.01 -27.80 -3.86
C PRO A 25 10.69 -27.18 -4.36
N PRO A 26 10.24 -25.99 -3.91
CA PRO A 26 8.98 -25.47 -4.37
C PRO A 26 9.21 -24.64 -5.63
N PHE A 27 8.82 -25.23 -6.76
CA PHE A 27 8.01 -24.62 -7.84
C PHE A 27 8.49 -23.31 -8.51
N SER A 28 8.83 -23.43 -9.80
CA SER A 28 8.75 -22.46 -10.91
C SER A 28 8.93 -20.95 -10.60
N MET A 29 10.07 -20.41 -11.06
CA MET A 29 10.34 -18.97 -11.22
C MET A 29 9.38 -18.35 -12.23
N SER A 30 8.16 -18.03 -11.82
CA SER A 30 7.24 -17.21 -12.63
C SER A 30 7.75 -15.77 -12.67
N LYS A 31 8.24 -15.37 -13.84
CA LYS A 31 8.64 -14.01 -14.18
C LYS A 31 7.41 -13.11 -14.11
N PHE A 32 7.23 -12.37 -13.01
CA PHE A 32 6.12 -11.43 -12.88
C PHE A 32 6.46 -10.08 -13.51
N ILE A 33 5.54 -9.56 -14.32
CA ILE A 33 5.64 -8.21 -14.87
C ILE A 33 5.33 -7.22 -13.74
N ALA A 34 6.32 -6.38 -13.42
CA ALA A 34 6.19 -5.33 -12.43
C ALA A 34 6.11 -3.95 -13.10
N ILE A 35 5.34 -3.06 -12.49
CA ILE A 35 5.17 -1.67 -12.89
C ILE A 35 5.82 -0.79 -11.84
N GLU A 36 6.73 0.07 -12.28
CA GLU A 36 7.34 1.11 -11.48
C GLU A 36 6.34 2.26 -11.24
N ILE A 37 6.14 2.66 -10.00
CA ILE A 37 5.12 3.63 -9.60
C ILE A 37 5.71 5.03 -9.36
N GLY A 38 4.99 6.05 -9.81
CA GLY A 38 5.32 7.45 -9.52
C GLY A 38 6.12 8.05 -10.65
N TYR A 39 7.40 7.72 -10.77
CA TYR A 39 8.28 8.17 -11.85
C TYR A 39 9.39 7.16 -12.15
N GLU A 40 10.05 7.32 -13.29
CA GLU A 40 11.18 6.47 -13.69
C GLU A 40 12.37 6.64 -12.73
N GLY A 41 12.88 5.54 -12.18
CA GLY A 41 13.92 5.57 -11.15
C GLY A 41 13.39 5.73 -9.72
N SER A 42 12.09 5.54 -9.51
CA SER A 42 11.50 5.46 -8.17
C SER A 42 11.87 4.17 -7.43
N ASN A 43 12.18 3.10 -8.16
CA ASN A 43 12.46 1.77 -7.59
C ASN A 43 11.34 1.20 -6.70
N VAL A 44 10.11 1.71 -6.83
CA VAL A 44 8.93 1.17 -6.14
C VAL A 44 8.03 0.48 -7.14
N PHE A 45 7.85 -0.81 -6.94
CA PHE A 45 7.22 -1.70 -7.90
C PHE A 45 5.97 -2.36 -7.33
N VAL A 46 4.93 -2.45 -8.16
CA VAL A 46 3.78 -3.32 -7.92
C VAL A 46 3.63 -4.33 -9.05
N ARG A 47 2.91 -5.42 -8.82
CA ARG A 47 2.55 -6.35 -9.89
C ARG A 47 1.62 -5.66 -10.89
N ARG A 48 1.72 -6.02 -12.18
CA ARG A 48 0.85 -5.47 -13.23
C ARG A 48 -0.64 -5.52 -12.88
N ARG A 49 -1.14 -6.65 -12.37
CA ARG A 49 -2.55 -6.79 -11.94
C ARG A 49 -2.94 -5.81 -10.83
N GLN A 50 -2.04 -5.54 -9.88
CA GLN A 50 -2.27 -4.58 -8.80
C GLN A 50 -2.32 -3.14 -9.35
N TRP A 51 -1.43 -2.82 -10.29
CA TRP A 51 -1.47 -1.54 -11.01
C TRP A 51 -2.78 -1.36 -11.77
N ASP A 52 -3.16 -2.34 -12.60
CA ASP A 52 -4.39 -2.25 -13.41
C ASP A 52 -5.63 -2.08 -12.52
N THR A 53 -5.68 -2.80 -11.38
CA THR A 53 -6.77 -2.68 -10.39
C THR A 53 -6.81 -1.31 -9.71
N ALA A 54 -5.65 -0.68 -9.48
CA ALA A 54 -5.59 0.66 -8.90
C ALA A 54 -5.95 1.73 -9.94
N ASN A 55 -5.46 1.58 -11.16
CA ASN A 55 -5.66 2.51 -12.26
C ASN A 55 -7.11 2.52 -12.78
N SER A 56 -7.85 1.43 -12.59
CA SER A 56 -9.27 1.33 -12.95
C SER A 56 -10.21 1.99 -11.93
N ARG A 57 -9.69 2.67 -10.90
CA ARG A 57 -10.52 3.32 -9.86
C ARG A 57 -10.93 4.70 -10.32
N ASP A 58 -12.17 5.08 -10.04
CA ASP A 58 -12.73 6.37 -10.49
C ASP A 58 -12.36 7.56 -9.60
N THR A 59 -11.79 7.31 -8.42
CA THR A 59 -11.41 8.36 -7.48
C THR A 59 -9.96 8.21 -7.00
N PHE A 60 -9.30 9.35 -6.79
CA PHE A 60 -7.93 9.41 -6.27
C PHE A 60 -7.78 8.72 -4.91
N GLN A 61 -8.83 8.76 -4.07
CA GLN A 61 -8.87 8.08 -2.77
C GLN A 61 -8.82 6.57 -2.96
N SER A 62 -9.65 6.03 -3.87
CA SER A 62 -9.75 4.59 -4.12
C SER A 62 -8.52 4.04 -4.81
N MET A 63 -7.96 4.77 -5.79
CA MET A 63 -6.67 4.43 -6.40
C MET A 63 -5.56 4.40 -5.34
N GLY A 64 -5.48 5.45 -4.51
CA GLY A 64 -4.51 5.54 -3.41
C GLY A 64 -4.58 4.39 -2.42
N VAL A 65 -5.79 4.06 -1.95
CA VAL A 65 -6.03 2.92 -1.08
C VAL A 65 -5.58 1.61 -1.74
N SER A 66 -5.89 1.41 -3.02
CA SER A 66 -5.50 0.21 -3.75
C SER A 66 -3.98 0.07 -3.85
N LEU A 67 -3.25 1.17 -4.09
CA LEU A 67 -1.79 1.15 -4.16
C LEU A 67 -1.14 0.92 -2.79
N VAL A 68 -1.66 1.54 -1.73
CA VAL A 68 -1.16 1.33 -0.36
C VAL A 68 -1.30 -0.14 0.04
N ARG A 69 -2.45 -0.78 -0.21
CA ARG A 69 -2.63 -2.22 0.07
C ARG A 69 -1.76 -3.14 -0.80
N ALA A 70 -1.27 -2.66 -1.94
CA ALA A 70 -0.38 -3.43 -2.79
C ALA A 70 1.08 -3.35 -2.35
N LEU A 71 1.47 -2.29 -1.63
CA LEU A 71 2.85 -1.96 -1.29
C LEU A 71 3.21 -2.26 0.17
N PHE A 72 2.24 -2.26 1.07
CA PHE A 72 2.44 -2.56 2.49
C PHE A 72 1.76 -3.88 2.86
N ASP A 73 2.43 -4.68 3.69
CA ASP A 73 1.85 -5.87 4.28
C ASP A 73 0.80 -5.52 5.35
N ASP A 74 -0.01 -6.52 5.69
CA ASP A 74 -1.15 -6.36 6.59
C ASP A 74 -0.70 -5.96 8.01
N GLU A 75 0.42 -6.50 8.50
CA GLU A 75 0.98 -6.15 9.81
C GLU A 75 1.34 -4.65 9.87
N THR A 76 2.04 -4.15 8.85
CA THR A 76 2.41 -2.73 8.73
C THR A 76 1.15 -1.85 8.72
N LEU A 77 0.12 -2.24 7.96
CA LEU A 77 -1.15 -1.49 7.91
C LEU A 77 -1.91 -1.50 9.24
N LEU A 78 -1.88 -2.60 9.98
CA LEU A 78 -2.49 -2.70 11.31
C LEU A 78 -1.77 -1.79 12.31
N GLN A 79 -0.44 -1.73 12.25
CA GLN A 79 0.37 -1.00 13.21
C GLN A 79 0.66 0.46 12.84
N SER A 80 0.29 0.95 11.65
CA SER A 80 0.70 2.29 11.16
C SER A 80 -0.43 3.28 10.92
N ASN A 81 -0.16 4.58 11.02
CA ASN A 81 -1.03 5.66 10.55
C ASN A 81 -0.40 6.34 9.33
N TYR A 82 -1.18 7.14 8.58
CA TYR A 82 -0.68 7.80 7.36
C TYR A 82 0.53 8.71 7.62
N LYS A 83 0.50 9.52 8.68
CA LYS A 83 1.60 10.41 9.10
C LYS A 83 2.16 10.09 10.50
N GLY A 84 1.67 9.01 11.12
CA GLY A 84 1.95 8.72 12.52
C GLY A 84 1.37 9.75 13.50
N GLY A 85 1.77 9.63 14.77
CA GLY A 85 1.45 10.60 15.82
C GLY A 85 0.07 10.43 16.47
N LYS A 86 -0.25 11.33 17.40
CA LYS A 86 -1.50 11.30 18.17
C LYS A 86 -2.68 11.74 17.30
N SER A 87 -3.79 11.02 17.40
CA SER A 87 -5.03 11.43 16.72
C SER A 87 -5.52 12.77 17.26
N LYS A 88 -5.87 13.69 16.35
CA LYS A 88 -6.43 14.99 16.70
C LYS A 88 -7.89 14.91 17.15
N SER A 89 -8.63 13.92 16.65
CA SER A 89 -10.06 13.74 16.91
C SER A 89 -10.36 12.79 18.06
N ASN A 90 -9.50 11.78 18.29
CA ASN A 90 -9.66 10.83 19.39
C ASN A 90 -8.39 10.78 20.23
N LYS A 91 -8.38 11.49 21.35
CA LYS A 91 -7.21 11.59 22.24
C LYS A 91 -6.83 10.26 22.91
N ASN A 92 -7.75 9.30 22.96
CA ASN A 92 -7.56 7.98 23.57
C ASN A 92 -7.14 6.92 22.54
N ALA A 93 -7.09 7.26 21.25
CA ALA A 93 -6.64 6.32 20.23
C ALA A 93 -5.15 5.97 20.45
N PRO A 94 -4.75 4.69 20.31
CA PRO A 94 -3.34 4.31 20.42
C PRO A 94 -2.49 5.08 19.40
N GLN A 95 -1.36 5.62 19.87
CA GLN A 95 -0.37 6.24 19.00
C GLN A 95 0.31 5.16 18.15
N ARG A 96 0.48 5.44 16.86
CA ARG A 96 1.07 4.52 15.90
C ARG A 96 2.14 5.22 15.06
N PRO A 97 3.18 4.50 14.61
CA PRO A 97 4.16 5.02 13.66
C PRO A 97 3.49 5.48 12.35
N GLY A 98 4.19 6.32 11.61
CA GLY A 98 3.81 6.65 10.23
C GLY A 98 4.15 5.49 9.29
N LEU A 99 3.37 5.33 8.22
CA LEU A 99 3.80 4.53 7.08
C LEU A 99 5.11 5.08 6.51
N ASP A 100 5.92 4.22 5.90
CA ASP A 100 7.25 4.60 5.38
C ASP A 100 7.16 5.88 4.53
N PRO A 101 7.78 6.98 4.97
CA PRO A 101 7.76 8.24 4.26
C PRO A 101 8.38 8.15 2.86
N ASN A 102 9.30 7.23 2.60
CA ASN A 102 9.87 7.08 1.26
C ASN A 102 8.84 6.55 0.27
N ILE A 103 7.92 5.69 0.73
CA ILE A 103 6.83 5.15 -0.08
C ILE A 103 5.62 6.12 -0.09
N MET A 104 5.38 6.82 1.02
CA MET A 104 4.17 7.63 1.26
C MET A 104 4.35 9.16 1.16
N THR A 105 5.40 9.71 1.76
CA THR A 105 5.65 11.17 1.92
C THR A 105 7.09 11.54 2.33
N SER A 106 7.86 12.11 1.40
CA SER A 106 8.98 13.08 1.53
C SER A 106 10.11 12.88 2.56
N ILE A 107 11.33 12.75 2.01
CA ILE A 107 12.48 13.62 2.34
C ILE A 107 12.50 14.76 1.31
N LYS A 108 12.84 15.98 1.75
CA LYS A 108 12.60 17.33 1.17
C LYS A 108 12.76 17.54 -0.35
N ASP A 109 13.45 16.67 -1.09
CA ASP A 109 13.76 16.85 -2.52
C ASP A 109 13.45 15.64 -3.43
N PHE A 110 12.81 14.58 -2.93
CA PHE A 110 12.49 13.39 -3.74
C PHE A 110 10.98 13.15 -3.88
N LYS A 111 10.55 13.14 -5.15
CA LYS A 111 9.17 12.98 -5.62
C LYS A 111 8.50 11.74 -5.00
N THR A 112 7.22 11.85 -4.67
CA THR A 112 6.49 10.84 -3.89
C THR A 112 5.89 9.75 -4.78
N TYR A 113 6.17 8.46 -4.58
CA TYR A 113 5.75 7.45 -5.56
C TYR A 113 4.23 7.29 -5.69
N ILE A 114 3.52 7.02 -4.59
CA ILE A 114 2.05 6.85 -4.62
C ILE A 114 1.36 8.18 -4.90
N LEU A 115 1.75 9.27 -4.20
CA LEU A 115 1.10 10.56 -4.41
C LEU A 115 1.32 11.08 -5.83
N GLU A 116 2.50 10.91 -6.42
CA GLU A 116 2.74 11.33 -7.81
C GLU A 116 1.93 10.48 -8.78
N ALA A 117 1.87 9.16 -8.61
CA ALA A 117 1.05 8.31 -9.48
C ALA A 117 -0.43 8.72 -9.43
N VAL A 118 -0.96 8.99 -8.23
CA VAL A 118 -2.35 9.40 -8.03
C VAL A 118 -2.59 10.83 -8.54
N LYS A 119 -1.71 11.79 -8.25
CA LYS A 119 -1.80 13.17 -8.76
C LYS A 119 -1.76 13.23 -10.28
N ARG A 120 -0.92 12.40 -10.91
CA ARG A 120 -0.83 12.33 -12.38
C ARG A 120 -2.12 11.85 -13.03
N GLN A 121 -2.84 10.95 -12.35
CA GLN A 121 -4.12 10.42 -12.82
C GLN A 121 -5.29 11.37 -12.54
N PHE A 122 -5.24 12.09 -11.41
CA PHE A 122 -6.31 13.00 -10.94
C PHE A 122 -5.77 14.41 -10.69
N PRO A 123 -5.28 15.12 -11.72
CA PRO A 123 -4.56 16.38 -11.54
C PRO A 123 -5.42 17.51 -10.97
N VAL A 124 -6.74 17.50 -11.21
CA VAL A 124 -7.67 18.57 -10.80
C VAL A 124 -8.33 18.23 -9.46
N GLU A 125 -8.68 16.97 -9.25
CA GLU A 125 -9.48 16.50 -8.12
C GLU A 125 -8.65 16.20 -6.87
N PHE A 126 -7.35 15.96 -7.05
CA PHE A 126 -6.49 15.50 -5.98
C PHE A 126 -6.38 16.52 -4.83
N LYS A 127 -6.67 16.05 -3.61
CA LYS A 127 -6.52 16.82 -2.36
C LYS A 127 -5.73 16.00 -1.34
N GLN A 128 -4.52 16.44 -1.01
CA GLN A 128 -3.59 15.68 -0.15
C GLN A 128 -4.15 15.38 1.24
N PHE A 129 -4.87 16.33 1.84
CA PHE A 129 -5.52 16.11 3.13
C PHE A 129 -6.58 15.01 3.07
N VAL A 130 -7.44 15.05 2.04
CA VAL A 130 -8.49 14.05 1.80
C VAL A 130 -7.90 12.68 1.50
N PHE A 131 -6.78 12.63 0.77
CA PHE A 131 -6.02 11.40 0.53
C PHE A 131 -5.57 10.77 1.85
N GLY A 132 -4.90 11.53 2.72
CA GLY A 132 -4.43 11.03 4.01
C GLY A 132 -5.55 10.53 4.91
N MET A 133 -6.71 11.19 4.90
CA MET A 133 -7.91 10.71 5.60
C MET A 133 -8.41 9.38 5.04
N ALA A 134 -8.46 9.21 3.71
CA ALA A 134 -8.89 7.97 3.08
C ALA A 134 -8.00 6.77 3.49
N ILE A 135 -6.67 6.96 3.53
CA ILE A 135 -5.72 5.93 3.97
C ILE A 135 -5.95 5.57 5.45
N ASN A 136 -6.07 6.56 6.34
CA ASN A 136 -6.35 6.31 7.76
C ASN A 136 -7.70 5.60 7.98
N ASN A 137 -8.73 5.98 7.24
CA ASN A 137 -10.05 5.34 7.32
C ASN A 137 -9.98 3.90 6.86
N MET A 138 -9.21 3.60 5.81
CA MET A 138 -8.97 2.24 5.36
C MET A 138 -8.29 1.40 6.45
N MET A 139 -7.18 1.87 7.03
CA MET A 139 -6.47 1.12 8.08
C MET A 139 -7.32 0.96 9.35
N THR A 140 -8.13 1.95 9.69
CA THR A 140 -9.08 1.85 10.82
C THR A 140 -10.14 0.76 10.56
N LYS A 141 -10.70 0.71 9.35
CA LYS A 141 -11.62 -0.37 8.97
C LYS A 141 -10.91 -1.72 8.97
N PHE A 142 -9.67 -1.77 8.52
CA PHE A 142 -8.87 -2.99 8.48
C PHE A 142 -8.65 -3.57 9.89
N ARG A 143 -8.27 -2.72 10.86
CA ARG A 143 -8.14 -3.12 12.27
C ARG A 143 -9.44 -3.69 12.85
N ARG A 144 -10.56 -3.00 12.64
CA ARG A 144 -11.86 -3.45 13.16
C ARG A 144 -12.23 -4.83 12.64
N LYS A 145 -11.87 -5.15 11.40
CA LYS A 145 -12.14 -6.47 10.81
C LYS A 145 -11.25 -7.58 11.38
N ASN A 146 -10.00 -7.27 11.72
CA ASN A 146 -9.09 -8.27 12.27
C ASN A 146 -9.42 -8.57 13.74
N VAL A 147 -9.78 -7.56 14.55
CA VAL A 147 -10.25 -7.79 15.93
C VAL A 147 -11.48 -8.71 15.96
N VAL A 148 -12.45 -8.47 15.08
CA VAL A 148 -13.65 -9.33 14.99
C VAL A 148 -13.31 -10.75 14.50
N ALA A 149 -12.26 -10.92 13.68
CA ALA A 149 -11.84 -12.25 13.25
C ALA A 149 -11.20 -13.02 14.41
N ASP A 150 -10.35 -12.37 15.20
CA ASP A 150 -9.73 -12.95 16.39
C ASP A 150 -10.80 -13.39 17.41
N ASP A 151 -11.79 -12.54 17.70
CA ASP A 151 -12.90 -12.86 18.61
C ASP A 151 -13.74 -14.07 18.12
N MET A 152 -13.92 -14.21 16.80
CA MET A 152 -14.68 -15.33 16.20
C MET A 152 -13.89 -16.65 16.15
N GLU A 153 -12.56 -16.59 16.11
CA GLU A 153 -11.69 -17.77 16.18
C GLU A 153 -11.64 -18.31 17.62
N GLU A 154 -11.60 -17.43 18.63
CA GLU A 154 -11.66 -17.82 20.05
C GLU A 154 -13.00 -18.49 20.43
N GLU A 155 -14.13 -18.05 19.85
CA GLU A 155 -15.44 -18.67 20.10
C GLU A 155 -15.63 -20.05 19.43
N GLN A 156 -14.80 -20.41 18.45
CA GLN A 156 -14.87 -21.69 17.75
C GLN A 156 -13.95 -22.78 18.35
N GLU A 157 -13.03 -22.40 19.23
CA GLU A 157 -12.15 -23.33 19.95
C GLU A 157 -12.71 -23.80 21.32
N VAL A 158 -13.97 -23.46 21.65
CA VAL A 158 -14.64 -23.82 22.91
C VAL A 158 -15.70 -24.91 22.73
#